data_AF-A0ABD2IS10-F1
#
_entry.id   AF-A0ABD2IS10-F1
#
_cell.length_a   1.000
_cell.length_b   1.000
_cell.length_c   1.000
_cell.angle_alpha   90.00
_cell.angle_beta   90.00
_cell.angle_gamma   90.00
#
_symmetry.space_group_name_H-M   'P 1'
#
loop_
_entity.id
_entity.type
_entity.pdbx_description
1 polymer ?
#
loop_
_entity_poly.entity_id
_entity_poly.type
_entity_poly.pdbx_seq_one_letter_code
_entity_poly.pdbx_strand_id
1 'polypeptide(L)'
;MTLSFNEAASVVKTLRTSPSNDELLEIYALYKQATCGDNNTCKPGTFDFRGKAKWEAWKKKQGISQEKARIDYVKIVEKMVAKYGVN
;
A
#
# COMPACT_ATOMS: atom_id res chain seq x y z
N MET A 1 -1.19 -18.62 -7.42
CA MET A 1 -1.91 -18.57 -6.13
C MET A 1 -2.27 -17.12 -5.91
N THR A 2 -3.53 -16.79 -5.71
CA THR A 2 -3.95 -15.44 -5.34
C THR A 2 -3.99 -15.36 -3.82
N LEU A 3 -3.10 -14.59 -3.21
CA LEU A 3 -3.12 -14.37 -1.75
C LEU A 3 -4.40 -13.62 -1.35
N SER A 4 -4.97 -13.90 -0.19
CA SER A 4 -5.99 -13.01 0.38
C SER A 4 -5.35 -11.70 0.83
N PHE A 5 -6.16 -10.64 0.97
CA PHE A 5 -5.66 -9.33 1.43
C PHE A 5 -4.93 -9.42 2.78
N ASN A 6 -5.44 -10.23 3.71
CA ASN A 6 -4.84 -10.38 5.04
C ASN A 6 -3.52 -11.17 5.00
N GLU A 7 -3.46 -12.21 4.16
CA GLU A 7 -2.21 -12.94 3.90
C GLU A 7 -1.17 -12.03 3.24
N ALA A 8 -1.56 -11.29 2.19
CA ALA A 8 -0.69 -10.32 1.53
C ALA A 8 -0.15 -9.27 2.52
N ALA A 9 -0.98 -8.78 3.44
CA ALA A 9 -0.57 -7.82 4.47
C ALA A 9 0.39 -8.42 5.52
N SER A 10 0.36 -9.74 5.70
CA SER A 10 1.30 -10.46 6.56
C SER A 10 2.61 -10.73 5.83
N VAL A 11 2.51 -11.19 4.58
CA VAL A 11 3.64 -11.53 3.70
C VAL A 11 4.51 -10.31 3.37
N VAL A 12 3.92 -9.14 3.16
CA VAL A 12 4.70 -7.93 2.88
C VAL A 12 5.63 -7.55 4.05
N LYS A 13 5.34 -8.01 5.27
CA LYS A 13 6.18 -7.79 6.46
C LYS A 13 7.32 -8.82 6.58
N THR A 14 7.23 -9.94 5.87
CA THR A 14 8.24 -11.02 5.89
C THR A 14 9.17 -10.99 4.69
N LEU A 15 9.12 -9.93 3.87
CA LEU A 15 10.04 -9.77 2.74
C LEU A 15 11.49 -9.75 3.21
N ARG A 16 12.35 -10.49 2.50
CA ARG A 16 13.79 -10.60 2.84
C ARG A 16 14.55 -9.30 2.66
N THR A 17 14.10 -8.49 1.71
CA THR A 17 14.71 -7.22 1.35
C THR A 17 13.71 -6.10 1.54
N SER A 18 14.16 -4.97 2.07
CA SER A 18 13.32 -3.78 2.19
C SER A 18 12.94 -3.25 0.81
N PRO A 19 11.63 -3.07 0.51
CA PRO A 19 11.18 -2.47 -0.74
C PRO A 19 11.64 -1.01 -0.87
N SER A 20 11.59 -0.49 -2.09
CA SER A 20 11.85 0.94 -2.31
C SER A 20 10.79 1.82 -1.64
N ASN A 21 11.13 3.09 -1.37
CA ASN A 21 10.18 4.03 -0.78
C ASN A 21 8.89 4.18 -1.60
N ASP A 22 8.98 4.17 -2.93
CA ASP A 22 7.83 4.29 -3.81
C ASP A 22 6.90 3.07 -3.70
N GLU A 23 7.48 1.87 -3.65
CA GLU A 23 6.75 0.62 -3.41
C GLU A 23 6.07 0.63 -2.03
N LEU A 24 6.75 1.10 -0.99
CA LEU A 24 6.20 1.26 0.36
C LEU A 24 5.04 2.26 0.40
N LEU A 25 5.13 3.36 -0.34
CA LEU A 25 4.07 4.36 -0.46
C LEU A 25 2.85 3.81 -1.22
N GLU A 26 3.08 3.03 -2.27
CA GLU A 26 2.03 2.41 -3.08
C GLU A 26 1.24 1.37 -2.27
N ILE A 27 1.92 0.46 -1.55
CA ILE A 27 1.24 -0.51 -0.67
C ILE A 27 0.50 0.20 0.46
N TYR A 28 1.07 1.28 1.01
CA TYR A 28 0.41 2.05 2.06
C TYR A 28 -0.88 2.68 1.54
N ALA A 29 -0.83 3.33 0.37
CA ALA A 29 -1.98 3.96 -0.26
C ALA A 29 -3.09 2.94 -0.56
N LEU A 30 -2.74 1.80 -1.15
CA LEU A 30 -3.70 0.73 -1.45
C LEU A 30 -4.28 0.11 -0.18
N TYR A 31 -3.47 -0.12 0.86
CA TYR A 31 -3.94 -0.62 2.14
C TYR A 31 -4.93 0.35 2.81
N LYS A 32 -4.61 1.65 2.82
CA LYS A 32 -5.49 2.69 3.36
C LYS A 32 -6.79 2.80 2.57
N GLN A 33 -6.72 2.76 1.24
CA GLN A 33 -7.92 2.78 0.40
C GLN A 33 -8.78 1.51 0.61
N ALA A 34 -8.16 0.34 0.75
CA ALA A 34 -8.84 -0.94 0.96
C ALA A 34 -9.54 -1.07 2.33
N THR A 35 -9.07 -0.33 3.34
CA THR A 35 -9.56 -0.41 4.73
C THR A 35 -10.43 0.80 5.11
N CYS A 36 -9.99 2.00 4.74
CA CYS A 36 -10.66 3.25 5.10
C CYS A 36 -11.47 3.85 3.93
N GLY A 37 -11.25 3.41 2.68
CA GLY A 37 -11.79 4.09 1.51
C GLY A 37 -11.07 5.40 1.22
N ASP A 38 -11.80 6.35 0.64
CA ASP A 38 -11.26 7.64 0.20
C ASP A 38 -10.62 8.45 1.34
N ASN A 39 -9.49 9.08 1.03
CA ASN A 39 -8.78 9.93 1.99
C ASN A 39 -9.59 11.19 2.33
N ASN A 40 -10.11 11.21 3.56
CA ASN A 40 -10.83 12.33 4.19
C ASN A 40 -10.00 13.07 5.25
N THR A 41 -8.71 12.75 5.39
CA THR A 41 -7.83 13.37 6.39
C THR A 41 -7.24 14.69 5.87
N CYS A 42 -6.95 15.61 6.80
CA CYS A 42 -6.28 16.86 6.45
C CYS A 42 -4.87 16.61 5.91
N LYS A 43 -4.45 17.40 4.92
CA LYS A 43 -3.11 17.34 4.36
C LYS A 43 -2.08 17.68 5.45
N PRO A 44 -1.03 16.84 5.64
CA PRO A 44 0.03 17.11 6.61
C PRO A 44 0.73 18.44 6.34
N GLY A 45 1.29 19.03 7.41
CA GLY A 45 2.04 20.29 7.34
C GLY A 45 3.25 20.21 6.42
N THR A 46 3.71 21.36 5.93
CA THR A 46 4.78 21.47 4.91
C THR A 46 6.11 20.87 5.32
N PHE A 47 6.40 20.78 6.62
CA PHE A 47 7.63 20.20 7.16
C PHE A 47 7.56 18.67 7.35
N ASP A 48 6.38 18.06 7.24
CA ASP A 48 6.22 16.59 7.29
C ASP A 48 6.26 16.00 5.88
N PHE A 49 7.46 15.90 5.30
CA PHE A 49 7.65 15.36 3.96
C PHE A 49 7.18 13.91 3.82
N ARG A 50 7.37 13.08 4.86
CA ARG A 50 7.01 11.67 4.84
C ARG A 50 5.50 11.47 4.96
N GLY A 51 4.85 12.19 5.87
CA GLY A 51 3.40 12.20 6.00
C GLY A 51 2.74 12.74 4.74
N LYS A 52 3.28 13.84 4.18
CA LYS A 52 2.81 14.40 2.90
C LYS A 52 2.89 13.36 1.78
N ALA A 53 4.02 12.67 1.61
CA ALA A 53 4.16 11.63 0.59
C ALA A 53 3.12 10.50 0.74
N LYS A 54 2.90 10.02 1.97
CA LYS A 54 1.88 9.01 2.28
C LYS A 54 0.47 9.51 1.99
N TRP A 55 0.16 10.74 2.38
CA TRP A 55 -1.13 11.36 2.16
C TRP A 55 -1.41 11.55 0.67
N GLU A 56 -0.43 12.04 -0.09
CA GLU A 56 -0.51 12.21 -1.54
C GLU A 56 -0.69 10.85 -2.24
N ALA A 57 0.06 9.83 -1.83
CA ALA A 57 -0.10 8.47 -2.37
C ALA A 57 -1.51 7.92 -2.14
N TRP A 58 -2.04 8.06 -0.92
CA TRP A 58 -3.42 7.64 -0.62
C TRP A 58 -4.44 8.48 -1.39
N LYS A 59 -4.24 9.80 -1.49
CA LYS A 59 -5.11 10.71 -2.23
C LYS A 59 -5.17 10.37 -3.72
N LYS A 60 -4.06 9.93 -4.33
CA LYS A 60 -4.02 9.45 -5.73
C LYS A 60 -4.88 8.20 -5.98
N LYS A 61 -5.22 7.43 -4.94
CA LYS A 61 -6.10 6.25 -5.03
C LYS A 61 -7.56 6.57 -4.74
N GLN A 62 -7.92 7.84 -4.55
CA GLN A 62 -9.29 8.26 -4.33
C GLN A 62 -10.20 7.85 -5.50
N GLY A 63 -11.43 7.44 -5.19
CA GLY A 63 -12.43 6.99 -6.16
C GLY A 63 -12.30 5.51 -6.53
N ILE A 64 -11.23 4.83 -6.11
CA ILE A 64 -11.11 3.38 -6.24
C ILE A 64 -11.94 2.71 -5.14
N SER A 65 -12.79 1.75 -5.49
CA SER A 65 -13.54 0.98 -4.49
C SER A 65 -12.61 0.19 -3.57
N GLN A 66 -13.04 -0.03 -2.33
CA GLN A 66 -12.26 -0.80 -1.35
C GLN A 66 -11.89 -2.20 -1.89
N GLU A 67 -12.81 -2.84 -2.60
CA GLU A 67 -12.58 -4.16 -3.19
C GLU A 67 -11.51 -4.12 -4.30
N LYS A 68 -11.57 -3.12 -5.18
CA LYS A 68 -10.54 -2.96 -6.21
C LYS A 68 -9.18 -2.65 -5.58
N ALA A 69 -9.14 -1.84 -4.53
CA ALA A 69 -7.92 -1.56 -3.79
C ALA A 69 -7.32 -2.83 -3.14
N ARG A 70 -8.15 -3.74 -2.61
CA ARG A 70 -7.70 -5.05 -2.09
C ARG A 70 -7.09 -5.93 -3.18
N ILE A 71 -7.73 -6.01 -4.35
CA ILE A 71 -7.23 -6.78 -5.49
C ILE A 71 -5.89 -6.22 -5.97
N ASP A 72 -5.79 -4.91 -6.12
CA ASP A 72 -4.57 -4.25 -6.58
C ASP A 72 -3.45 -4.36 -5.52
N TYR A 73 -3.79 -4.35 -4.23
CA TYR A 73 -2.87 -4.61 -3.12
C TYR A 73 -2.27 -6.03 -3.19
N VAL A 74 -3.11 -7.06 -3.39
CA VAL A 74 -2.63 -8.45 -3.51
C VAL A 74 -1.67 -8.58 -4.69
N LYS A 75 -2.03 -8.03 -5.85
CA LYS A 75 -1.19 -8.07 -7.06
C LYS A 75 0.18 -7.44 -6.85
N ILE A 76 0.25 -6.30 -6.15
CA ILE A 76 1.53 -5.65 -5.91
C ILE A 76 2.38 -6.42 -4.90
N VAL A 77 1.76 -6.98 -3.86
CA VAL A 77 2.47 -7.81 -2.89
C VAL A 77 3.04 -9.06 -3.56
N GLU A 78 2.29 -9.73 -4.43
CA GLU A 78 2.79 -10.89 -5.20
C GLU A 78 4.02 -10.52 -6.05
N LYS A 79 4.01 -9.35 -6.68
CA LYS A 79 5.19 -8.84 -7.41
C LYS A 79 6.37 -8.58 -6.47
N MET A 80 6.12 -8.01 -5.29
CA MET A 80 7.17 -7.79 -4.29
C MET A 80 7.75 -9.09 -3.75
N VAL A 81 6.91 -10.09 -3.49
CA VAL A 81 7.34 -11.43 -3.08
C VAL A 81 8.21 -12.07 -4.15
N ALA A 82 7.81 -12.00 -5.42
CA ALA A 82 8.59 -12.51 -6.53
C ALA A 82 9.94 -11.76 -6.70
N LYS A 83 9.95 -10.45 -6.43
CA LYS A 83 11.14 -9.60 -6.59
C LYS A 83 12.13 -9.70 -5.42
N TYR A 84 11.63 -9.73 -4.19
CA TYR A 84 12.44 -9.64 -2.98
C TYR A 84 12.59 -10.96 -2.22
N GLY A 85 11.72 -11.93 -2.50
CA GLY A 85 11.61 -13.16 -1.72
C GLY A 85 10.98 -12.91 -0.35
N VAL A 86 10.46 -13.99 0.23
CA VAL A 86 9.95 -14.04 1.61
C VAL A 86 10.86 -14.89 2.47
N ASN A 87 10.95 -14.56 3.75
CA ASN A 87 11.71 -15.31 4.73
C ASN A 87 10.93 -16.48 5.32
#